data_AF-A0A6N6LLF5-F1
#
_entry.id   AF-A0A6N6LLF5-F1
#
_cell.length_a   1.000
_cell.length_b   1.000
_cell.length_c   1.000
_cell.angle_alpha   90.00
_cell.angle_beta   90.00
_cell.angle_gamma   90.00
#
_symmetry.space_group_name_H-M   'P 1'
#
loop_
_entity.id
_entity.type
_entity.pdbx_description
1 polymer ?
#
loop_
_entity_poly.entity_id
_entity_poly.type
_entity_poly.pdbx_seq_one_letter_code
_entity_poly.pdbx_strand_id
1 'polypeptide(L)'
;MLISRIFIKNNILHILTKSNVARQEFNHDSTKNEIKFRIKKYANMYKDSPFKYIKDIKILSIKFNDKTKIAYKPLPKAPYIELSLAKFENNFKNPIFYQKMEELRQIIKKNINE
;
A
#
# COMPACT_ATOMS: atom_id res chain seq x y z
N MET A 1 5.36 7.36 17.09
CA MET A 1 5.54 6.11 16.31
C MET A 1 7.01 5.99 15.88
N LEU A 2 7.76 5.02 16.40
CA LEU A 2 9.23 4.89 16.24
C LEU A 2 9.67 4.30 14.89
N ILE A 3 8.82 3.46 14.30
CA ILE A 3 9.04 2.82 12.99
C ILE A 3 8.36 3.66 11.91
N SER A 4 9.07 3.89 10.79
CA SER A 4 8.56 4.56 9.61
C SER A 4 8.06 3.59 8.55
N ARG A 5 8.80 2.52 8.28
CA ARG A 5 8.47 1.56 7.22
C ARG A 5 9.10 0.20 7.48
N ILE A 6 8.42 -0.85 7.05
CA ILE A 6 8.92 -2.22 7.05
C ILE A 6 8.77 -2.78 5.64
N PHE A 7 9.79 -3.44 5.11
CA PHE A 7 9.73 -4.11 3.81
C PHE A 7 10.77 -5.22 3.69
N ILE A 8 10.56 -6.13 2.75
CA ILE A 8 11.48 -7.24 2.46
C ILE A 8 12.17 -6.94 1.13
N LYS A 9 13.51 -7.06 1.09
CA LYS A 9 14.29 -6.97 -0.14
C LYS A 9 15.47 -7.94 -0.05
N ASN A 10 15.74 -8.70 -1.11
CA ASN A 10 16.85 -9.65 -1.17
C ASN A 10 16.92 -10.59 0.05
N ASN A 11 15.77 -11.10 0.50
CA ASN A 11 15.65 -11.98 1.67
C ASN A 11 16.09 -11.35 3.01
N ILE A 12 16.14 -10.01 3.07
CA ILE A 12 16.45 -9.25 4.28
C ILE A 12 15.20 -8.45 4.66
N LEU A 13 14.83 -8.51 5.94
CA LEU A 13 13.82 -7.62 6.51
C LEU A 13 14.45 -6.27 6.82
N HIS A 14 13.98 -5.23 6.16
CA HIS A 14 14.38 -3.86 6.43
C HIS A 14 13.36 -3.21 7.36
N ILE A 15 13.83 -2.73 8.51
CA ILE A 15 13.06 -1.89 9.43
C ILE A 15 13.67 -0.48 9.38
N LEU A 16 12.89 0.47 8.86
CA LEU A 16 13.24 1.88 8.83
C LEU A 16 12.65 2.58 10.05
N THR A 17 13.50 3.17 10.89
CA THR A 17 13.11 3.95 12.06
C THR A 17 13.11 5.44 11.75
N LYS A 18 12.31 6.22 12.48
CA LYS A 18 12.24 7.68 12.32
C LYS A 18 13.40 8.41 13.01
N SER A 19 14.07 7.79 13.97
CA SER A 19 15.18 8.41 14.70
C SER A 19 16.35 7.45 14.87
N ASN A 20 17.53 8.02 15.08
CA ASN A 20 18.73 7.26 15.44
C ASN A 20 18.59 6.55 16.78
N VAL A 21 17.90 7.16 17.75
CA VAL A 21 17.61 6.57 19.06
C VAL A 21 16.79 5.29 18.89
N ALA A 22 15.70 5.36 18.13
CA ALA A 22 14.90 4.18 17.80
C ALA A 22 15.74 3.11 17.09
N ARG A 23 16.63 3.50 16.17
CA ARG A 23 17.54 2.55 15.52
C ARG A 23 18.43 1.85 16.55
N GLN A 24 18.98 2.57 17.52
CA GLN A 24 19.83 1.98 18.56
C GLN A 24 19.05 0.99 19.43
N GLU A 25 17.86 1.37 19.89
CA GLU A 25 16.97 0.49 20.67
C GLU A 25 16.65 -0.80 19.90
N PHE A 26 16.20 -0.68 18.65
CA PHE A 26 15.86 -1.86 17.85
C PHE A 26 17.07 -2.70 17.45
N ASN A 27 18.25 -2.07 17.35
CA ASN A 27 19.49 -2.74 16.93
C ASN A 27 20.20 -3.47 18.08
N HIS A 28 19.67 -3.38 19.31
CA HIS A 28 20.11 -4.16 20.45
C HIS A 28 19.89 -5.66 20.21
N ASP A 29 20.81 -6.50 20.68
CA ASP A 29 20.82 -7.94 20.35
C ASP A 29 19.58 -8.66 20.87
N SER A 30 19.13 -8.34 22.09
CA SER A 30 17.89 -8.89 22.66
C SER A 30 16.68 -8.61 21.77
N THR A 31 16.53 -7.35 21.34
CA THR A 31 15.42 -6.92 20.48
C THR A 31 15.49 -7.56 19.11
N LYS A 32 16.69 -7.63 18.50
CA LYS A 32 16.88 -8.34 17.22
C LYS A 32 16.52 -9.82 17.32
N ASN A 33 16.95 -10.48 18.39
CA ASN A 33 16.65 -11.90 18.61
C ASN A 33 15.15 -12.12 18.79
N GLU A 34 14.47 -11.24 19.51
CA GLU A 34 13.02 -11.30 19.67
C GLU A 34 12.29 -11.11 18.34
N ILE A 35 12.72 -10.14 17.53
CA ILE A 35 12.13 -9.93 16.19
C ILE A 35 12.34 -11.18 15.33
N LYS A 36 13.54 -11.77 15.31
CA LYS A 36 13.83 -13.03 14.58
C LYS A 36 12.92 -14.16 15.06
N PHE A 37 12.74 -14.32 16.37
CA PHE A 37 11.86 -15.33 16.95
C PHE A 37 10.41 -15.16 16.49
N ARG A 38 9.89 -13.93 16.56
CA ARG A 38 8.51 -13.62 16.13
C ARG A 38 8.30 -13.87 14.64
N ILE A 39 9.26 -13.48 13.79
CA ILE A 39 9.22 -13.75 12.35
C ILE A 39 9.20 -15.26 12.07
N LYS A 40 10.06 -16.02 12.75
CA LYS A 40 10.12 -17.48 12.58
C LYS A 40 8.82 -18.15 13.01
N LYS A 41 8.26 -17.74 14.15
CA LYS A 41 6.95 -18.23 14.63
C LYS A 41 5.84 -17.92 13.62
N TYR A 42 5.81 -16.70 13.09
CA TYR A 42 4.84 -16.29 12.08
C TYR A 42 4.98 -17.08 10.77
N ALA A 43 6.21 -17.24 10.25
CA ALA A 43 6.48 -17.99 9.04
C ALA A 43 6.12 -19.48 9.18
N ASN A 44 6.29 -20.07 10.37
CA ASN A 44 5.88 -21.44 10.64
C ASN A 44 4.35 -21.60 10.61
N MET A 45 3.61 -20.60 11.09
CA MET A 45 2.15 -20.60 11.10
C MET A 45 1.57 -20.35 9.70
N TYR A 46 2.22 -19.49 8.90
CA TYR A 46 1.78 -19.09 7.57
C TYR A 46 2.84 -19.46 6.52
N LYS A 47 2.77 -20.69 6.00
CA LYS A 47 3.80 -21.25 5.09
C LYS A 47 3.90 -20.55 3.73
N ASP A 48 2.88 -19.80 3.31
CA ASP A 48 2.90 -19.03 2.05
C ASP A 48 3.42 -17.60 2.24
N SER A 49 3.71 -17.23 3.48
CA SER A 49 4.21 -15.92 3.83
C SER A 49 5.61 -15.66 3.26
N PRO A 50 5.88 -14.46 2.71
CA PRO A 50 7.22 -14.09 2.25
C PRO A 50 8.24 -14.07 3.40
N PHE A 51 7.77 -14.04 4.65
CA PHE A 51 8.63 -14.06 5.83
C PHE A 51 9.44 -15.36 5.99
N LYS A 52 9.03 -16.46 5.35
CA LYS A 52 9.79 -17.73 5.40
C LYS A 52 11.17 -17.67 4.74
N TYR A 53 11.36 -16.72 3.81
CA TYR A 53 12.61 -16.57 3.08
C TYR A 53 13.57 -15.59 3.73
N ILE A 54 13.18 -14.94 4.83
CA ILE A 54 14.01 -13.94 5.51
C ILE A 54 15.20 -14.64 6.17
N LYS A 55 16.40 -14.24 5.78
CA LYS A 55 17.66 -14.72 6.34
C LYS A 55 18.23 -13.77 7.40
N ASP A 56 17.98 -12.47 7.25
CA ASP A 56 18.56 -11.46 8.13
C ASP A 56 17.66 -10.23 8.31
N ILE A 57 18.00 -9.39 9.30
CA ILE A 57 17.27 -8.18 9.66
C ILE A 57 18.23 -6.98 9.63
N LYS A 58 17.89 -5.97 8.85
CA LYS A 58 18.63 -4.72 8.76
C LYS A 58 17.80 -3.56 9.29
N ILE A 59 18.34 -2.88 10.29
CA ILE A 59 17.65 -1.79 11.00
C ILE A 59 18.38 -0.50 10.68
N LEU A 60 17.67 0.43 10.05
CA LEU A 60 18.23 1.69 9.56
C LEU A 60 17.36 2.84 10.06
N SER A 61 17.99 3.96 10.37
CA SER A 61 17.29 5.21 10.63
C SER A 61 17.20 5.97 9.32
N ILE A 62 16.03 6.55 9.08
CA ILE A 62 15.90 7.59 8.08
C ILE A 62 16.66 8.79 8.65
N LYS A 63 17.81 9.12 8.08
CA LYS A 63 18.34 10.47 8.25
C LYS A 63 17.34 11.39 7.59
N PHE A 64 16.63 12.21 8.38
CA PHE A 64 15.96 13.39 7.84
C PHE A 64 17.07 14.34 7.37
N ASN A 65 17.70 14.04 6.23
CA ASN A 65 18.23 15.10 5.40
C ASN A 65 16.99 15.72 4.78
N ASP A 66 16.68 16.97 5.13
CA ASP A 66 15.65 17.80 4.48
C ASP A 66 15.85 17.95 2.95
N LYS A 67 16.88 17.31 2.40
CA LYS A 67 17.27 17.32 0.99
C LYS A 67 17.11 15.99 0.27
N THR A 68 16.82 14.88 0.96
CA THR A 68 16.32 13.70 0.24
C THR A 68 14.86 13.91 -0.05
N LYS A 69 14.58 14.67 -1.13
CA LYS A 69 13.47 14.34 -2.01
C LYS A 69 13.69 12.88 -2.38
N ILE A 70 13.18 11.96 -1.55
CA ILE A 70 12.63 10.74 -2.10
C ILE A 70 11.73 11.30 -3.18
N ALA A 71 12.09 11.10 -4.43
CA ALA A 71 11.14 11.24 -5.50
C ALA A 71 10.07 10.19 -5.14
N TYR A 72 9.13 10.60 -4.29
CA TYR A 72 7.74 10.29 -4.52
C TYR A 72 7.58 10.68 -5.97
N LYS A 73 7.74 9.70 -6.87
CA LYS A 73 6.84 9.66 -8.01
C LYS A 73 5.51 9.86 -7.33
N PRO A 74 4.83 11.00 -7.51
CA PRO A 74 3.46 11.08 -7.03
C PRO A 74 2.83 9.78 -7.50
N LEU A 75 2.15 9.05 -6.60
CA LEU A 75 1.22 8.05 -7.12
C LEU A 75 0.50 8.75 -8.27
N PRO A 76 0.44 8.16 -9.49
CA PRO A 76 -0.26 8.81 -10.59
C PRO A 76 -1.54 9.33 -9.97
N LYS A 77 -1.74 10.67 -10.00
CA LYS A 77 -2.88 11.35 -9.34
C LYS A 77 -4.03 10.40 -9.51
N ALA A 78 -4.55 9.84 -8.40
CA ALA A 78 -5.56 8.78 -8.47
C ALA A 78 -6.49 9.17 -9.61
N PRO A 79 -6.67 8.33 -10.66
CA PRO A 79 -7.34 8.76 -11.87
C PRO A 79 -8.61 9.42 -11.39
N TYR A 80 -8.69 10.73 -11.62
CA TYR A 80 -9.83 11.50 -11.14
C TYR A 80 -11.02 10.80 -11.80
N ILE A 81 -11.84 10.16 -10.98
CA ILE A 81 -13.07 9.57 -11.49
C ILE A 81 -13.97 10.77 -11.67
N GLU A 82 -13.90 11.39 -12.85
CA GLU A 82 -14.88 12.38 -13.24
C GLU A 82 -16.24 11.71 -13.21
N LEU A 83 -17.18 12.33 -12.50
CA LEU A 83 -18.55 11.88 -12.47
C LEU A 83 -19.09 11.93 -13.90
N SER A 84 -19.64 10.81 -14.37
CA SER A 84 -20.23 10.72 -15.71
C SER A 84 -21.34 11.76 -15.85
N LEU A 85 -21.24 12.63 -16.87
CA LEU A 85 -22.28 13.62 -17.16
C LEU A 85 -23.51 13.03 -17.90
N ALA A 86 -23.64 11.70 -17.95
CA ALA A 86 -24.69 10.98 -18.67
C ALA A 86 -24.82 11.34 -20.17
N LYS A 87 -23.74 11.85 -20.79
CA LYS A 87 -23.66 12.21 -22.22
C LYS A 87 -23.25 11.06 -23.14
N PHE A 88 -23.13 9.84 -22.62
CA PHE A 88 -22.76 8.67 -23.42
C PHE A 88 -23.96 8.14 -24.22
N GLU A 89 -23.69 7.63 -25.42
CA GLU A 89 -24.68 6.98 -26.28
C GLU A 89 -24.80 5.48 -25.96
N ASN A 90 -26.02 4.97 -25.96
CA ASN A 90 -26.29 3.56 -25.68
C ASN A 90 -26.31 2.75 -26.99
N ASN A 91 -25.25 1.98 -27.24
CA ASN A 91 -25.09 1.22 -28.48
C ASN A 91 -25.37 -0.28 -28.32
N PHE A 92 -26.00 -0.70 -27.21
CA PHE A 92 -26.30 -2.11 -26.98
C PHE A 92 -27.40 -2.61 -27.92
N LYS A 93 -27.11 -3.63 -28.73
CA LYS A 93 -28.08 -4.26 -29.65
C LYS A 93 -29.11 -5.14 -28.92
N ASN A 94 -28.76 -5.64 -27.73
CA ASN A 94 -29.66 -6.48 -26.95
C ASN A 94 -30.64 -5.58 -26.19
N PRO A 95 -31.97 -5.78 -26.34
CA PRO A 95 -32.99 -4.90 -25.77
C PRO A 95 -32.95 -4.85 -24.24
N ILE A 96 -32.62 -5.97 -23.58
CA ILE A 96 -32.56 -6.05 -22.11
C ILE A 96 -31.41 -5.21 -21.57
N PHE A 97 -30.24 -5.27 -22.22
CA PHE A 97 -29.08 -4.47 -21.81
C PHE A 97 -29.23 -3.00 -22.18
N TYR A 98 -29.86 -2.73 -23.32
CA TYR A 98 -30.20 -1.37 -23.73
C TYR A 98 -31.06 -0.70 -22.67
N GLN A 99 -32.14 -1.35 -22.23
CA GLN A 99 -33.03 -0.80 -21.21
C GLN A 99 -32.32 -0.54 -19.88
N LYS A 100 -31.55 -1.52 -19.38
CA LYS A 100 -30.80 -1.36 -18.12
C LYS A 100 -29.80 -0.21 -18.17
N MET A 101 -29.12 -0.01 -19.30
CA MET A 101 -28.19 1.11 -19.46
C MET A 101 -28.90 2.47 -19.55
N GLU A 102 -30.08 2.52 -20.16
CA GLU A 102 -30.87 3.74 -20.21
C GLU A 102 -31.39 4.14 -18.84
N GLU A 103 -31.84 3.18 -18.03
CA GLU A 103 -32.23 3.41 -16.63
C GLU A 103 -31.06 4.01 -15.81
N LEU A 104 -29.86 3.45 -15.93
CA LEU A 104 -28.66 3.99 -15.28
C LEU A 104 -28.34 5.42 -15.76
N ARG A 105 -28.45 5.68 -17.06
CA ARG A 105 -28.22 7.01 -17.63
C ARG A 105 -29.18 8.05 -17.06
N GLN A 106 -30.46 7.71 -16.90
CA GLN A 106 -31.46 8.61 -16.31
C GLN A 106 -31.22 8.86 -14.81
N ILE A 107 -30.84 7.83 -14.05
CA ILE A 107 -30.50 7.97 -12.63
C ILE A 107 -29.32 8.94 -12.46
N ILE A 108 -28.26 8.78 -13.27
CA ILE A 108 -27.10 9.68 -13.25
C ILE A 108 -27.53 11.11 -13.61
N LYS A 109 -28.35 11.29 -14.65
CA LYS A 109 -28.82 12.61 -15.09
C LYS A 109 -29.67 13.31 -14.03
N LYS A 110 -30.52 12.58 -13.31
CA LYS A 110 -31.33 13.14 -12.23
C LYS A 110 -30.44 13.69 -11.11
N ASN A 111 -29.46 12.90 -10.67
CA ASN A 111 -28.54 13.28 -9.59
C ASN A 111 -27.58 14.44 -9.95
N ILE A 112 -27.49 14.84 -11.23
CA ILE A 112 -26.70 16.02 -11.66
C ILE A 112 -27.50 17.32 -11.52
N ASN A 113 -28.84 17.25 -11.57
CA ASN A 113 -29.72 18.43 -11.58
C ASN A 113 -30.30 18.80 -10.20
N GLU A 114 -29.95 18.04 -9.16
CA GLU A 114 -30.24 18.35 -7.74
C GLU A 114 -29.03 19.05 -7.11
#